data_AF-A0A7X0AAW4-F1
#
_entry.id   AF-A0A7X0AAW4-F1
#
_cell.length_a   1.000
_cell.length_b   1.000
_cell.length_c   1.000
_cell.angle_alpha   90.00
_cell.angle_beta   90.00
_cell.angle_gamma   90.00
#
_symmetry.space_group_name_H-M   'P 1'
#
loop_
_entity.id
_entity.type
_entity.pdbx_description
1 polymer ?
#
loop_
_entity_poly.entity_id
_entity_poly.type
_entity_poly.pdbx_seq_one_letter_code
_entity_poly.pdbx_strand_id
1 'polypeptide(L)'
;MAKLHTDNPELLLYLDGKLHITILGGIKLTGLDRLKVTLKLISTDNRQNAFRHNLDLYNSIQTEQLIEKSAEALDMSTAEISTAISRLTTGLEDYRAERLEAMKPKQPEKRTLTEAERKAALTYLKSPDLLVRTKQHIAASGIIAGYSGEVDQ
;
A
#
# COMPACT_ATOMS: atom_id res chain seq x y z
N MET A 1 -6.32 25.27 0.59
CA MET A 1 -5.83 24.05 1.28
C MET A 1 -5.14 23.21 0.23
N ALA A 2 -3.88 22.85 0.46
CA ALA A 2 -3.17 21.97 -0.44
C ALA A 2 -3.73 20.55 -0.32
N LYS A 3 -3.94 19.85 -1.46
CA LYS A 3 -4.49 18.50 -1.44
C LYS A 3 -3.84 17.62 -2.51
N LEU A 4 -3.43 16.42 -2.10
CA LEU A 4 -3.06 15.32 -2.99
C LEU A 4 -4.31 14.51 -3.34
N HIS A 5 -4.59 14.37 -4.62
CA HIS A 5 -5.64 13.55 -5.18
C HIS A 5 -5.03 12.25 -5.72
N THR A 6 -5.58 11.13 -5.27
CA THR A 6 -5.03 9.79 -5.44
C THR A 6 -5.99 8.86 -6.19
N ASP A 7 -6.98 9.44 -6.87
CA ASP A 7 -8.03 8.73 -7.62
C ASP A 7 -7.45 7.82 -8.71
N ASN A 8 -6.36 8.26 -9.35
CA ASN A 8 -5.59 7.47 -10.31
C ASN A 8 -4.17 7.23 -9.76
N PRO A 9 -3.80 5.98 -9.42
CA PRO A 9 -2.48 5.68 -8.87
C PRO A 9 -1.31 5.97 -9.84
N GLU A 10 -1.56 5.96 -11.14
CA GLU A 10 -0.58 6.29 -12.19
C GLU A 10 -0.48 7.79 -12.45
N LEU A 11 -1.42 8.57 -11.94
CA LEU A 11 -1.53 10.01 -12.18
C LEU A 11 -2.04 10.71 -10.93
N LEU A 12 -1.13 11.00 -10.00
CA LEU A 12 -1.44 11.71 -8.76
C LEU A 12 -1.44 13.21 -9.04
N LEU A 13 -2.37 13.94 -8.43
CA LEU A 13 -2.52 15.39 -8.63
C LEU A 13 -2.39 16.12 -7.30
N TYR A 14 -1.42 17.01 -7.19
CA TYR A 14 -1.27 17.89 -6.04
C TYR A 14 -1.63 19.32 -6.44
N LEU A 15 -2.63 19.89 -5.76
CA LEU A 15 -3.15 21.22 -6.02
C LEU A 15 -2.85 22.12 -4.81
N ASP A 16 -2.07 23.18 -5.00
CA ASP A 16 -1.75 24.16 -3.96
C ASP A 16 -1.85 25.58 -4.51
N GLY A 17 -3.04 26.18 -4.36
CA GLY A 17 -3.33 27.51 -4.85
C GLY A 17 -3.12 27.60 -6.37
N LYS A 18 -2.14 28.40 -6.78
CA LYS A 18 -1.79 28.60 -8.19
C LYS A 18 -0.88 27.51 -8.77
N LEU A 19 -0.26 26.70 -7.92
CA LEU A 19 0.66 25.66 -8.35
C LEU A 19 -0.05 24.32 -8.44
N HIS A 20 -0.07 23.74 -9.63
CA HIS A 20 -0.56 22.39 -9.87
C HIS A 20 0.61 21.49 -10.23
N ILE A 21 0.78 20.40 -9.47
CA ILE A 21 1.83 19.41 -9.69
C ILE A 21 1.18 18.07 -10.03
N THR A 22 1.52 17.51 -11.18
CA THR A 22 1.11 16.16 -11.58
C THR A 22 2.29 15.21 -11.46
N ILE A 23 2.08 14.07 -10.78
CA ILE A 23 3.05 12.99 -10.72
C ILE A 23 2.68 12.00 -11.82
N LEU A 24 3.58 11.82 -12.79
CA LEU A 24 3.39 10.97 -13.95
C LEU A 24 3.99 9.58 -13.70
N GLY A 25 3.18 8.52 -13.90
CA GLY A 25 3.59 7.12 -13.72
C GLY A 25 3.63 6.66 -12.26
N GLY A 26 2.90 7.36 -11.39
CA GLY A 26 2.80 7.04 -9.97
C GLY A 26 4.14 7.08 -9.22
N ILE A 27 4.19 6.39 -8.07
CA ILE A 27 5.38 6.22 -7.26
C ILE A 27 5.57 4.75 -6.88
N LYS A 28 6.82 4.30 -6.74
CA LYS A 28 7.10 2.95 -6.24
C LYS A 28 6.66 2.84 -4.79
N LEU A 29 5.91 1.81 -4.41
CA LEU A 29 5.50 1.59 -3.01
C LEU A 29 6.57 0.89 -2.17
N THR A 30 7.52 0.21 -2.82
CA THR A 30 8.66 -0.46 -2.19
C THR A 30 9.95 0.35 -2.34
N GLY A 31 10.98 0.03 -1.55
CA GLY A 31 12.23 0.80 -1.54
C GLY A 31 12.03 2.18 -0.91
N LEU A 32 11.89 2.20 0.42
CA LEU A 32 11.61 3.41 1.21
C LEU A 32 12.82 4.36 1.31
N ASP A 33 13.98 3.96 0.81
CA ASP A 33 15.20 4.77 0.75
C ASP A 33 15.14 5.85 -0.34
N ARG A 34 14.20 5.75 -1.29
CA ARG A 34 14.11 6.63 -2.46
C ARG A 34 12.67 7.02 -2.76
N LEU A 35 12.48 8.22 -3.29
CA LEU A 35 11.19 8.71 -3.77
C LEU A 35 11.37 9.30 -5.18
N LYS A 36 11.59 8.41 -6.14
CA LYS A 36 11.72 8.78 -7.56
C LYS A 36 10.36 9.12 -8.15
N VAL A 37 10.29 10.28 -8.79
CA VAL A 37 9.06 10.84 -9.37
C VAL A 37 9.36 11.50 -10.71
N THR A 38 8.37 11.51 -11.60
CA THR A 38 8.34 12.39 -12.76
C THR A 38 7.27 13.44 -12.52
N LEU A 39 7.68 14.69 -12.34
CA LEU A 39 6.77 15.79 -12.03
C LEU A 39 6.49 16.63 -13.27
N LYS A 40 5.25 17.11 -13.38
CA LYS A 40 4.82 18.17 -14.28
C LYS A 40 4.19 19.28 -13.44
N LEU A 41 4.86 20.43 -13.38
CA LEU A 41 4.41 21.60 -12.63
C LEU A 41 3.82 22.62 -13.62
N ILE A 42 2.71 23.23 -13.23
CA ILE A 42 1.99 24.25 -14.01
C ILE A 42 1.49 25.33 -13.07
N SER A 43 1.63 26.60 -13.46
CA SER A 43 0.96 27.71 -12.81
C SER A 43 -0.46 27.90 -13.39
N THR A 44 -1.46 28.12 -12.55
CA THR A 44 -2.84 28.41 -13.01
C THR A 44 -2.91 29.69 -13.82
N ASP A 45 -2.01 30.64 -13.54
CA ASP A 45 -1.95 31.94 -14.21
C ASP A 45 -1.43 31.79 -15.64
N ASN A 46 -0.56 30.80 -15.89
CA ASN A 46 -0.05 30.49 -17.21
C ASN A 46 -0.01 28.98 -17.47
N ARG A 47 -1.14 28.44 -17.93
CA ARG A 47 -1.30 26.99 -18.19
C ARG A 47 -0.54 26.51 -19.43
N GLN A 48 0.03 27.40 -20.23
CA GLN A 48 0.81 27.03 -21.42
C GLN A 48 2.24 26.65 -21.05
N ASN A 49 2.78 27.22 -19.97
CA ASN A 49 4.11 26.91 -19.51
C ASN A 49 4.08 25.76 -18.48
N ALA A 50 4.75 24.67 -18.80
CA ALA A 50 4.76 23.46 -17.99
C ALA A 50 6.18 22.96 -17.81
N PHE A 51 6.67 23.03 -16.57
CA PHE A 51 7.98 22.54 -16.20
C PHE A 51 7.91 21.03 -15.91
N ARG A 52 8.77 20.23 -16.53
CA ARG A 52 8.80 18.77 -16.33
C ARG A 52 10.18 18.32 -15.91
N HIS A 53 10.24 17.48 -14.88
CA HIS A 53 11.51 16.95 -14.38
C HIS A 53 11.34 15.57 -13.76
N ASN A 54 12.32 14.70 -13.94
CA ASN A 54 12.45 13.42 -13.25
C ASN A 54 13.55 13.54 -12.19
N LEU A 55 13.25 13.23 -10.94
CA LEU A 55 14.19 13.32 -9.83
C LEU A 55 13.84 12.35 -8.69
N ASP A 56 14.72 12.28 -7.71
CA ASP A 56 14.47 11.69 -6.40
C ASP A 56 14.19 12.80 -5.36
N LEU A 57 12.99 12.85 -4.80
CA LEU A 57 12.58 13.89 -3.84
C LEU A 57 13.36 13.82 -2.52
N TYR A 58 13.97 12.67 -2.20
CA TYR A 58 14.84 12.53 -1.02
C TYR A 58 16.28 13.00 -1.26
N ASN A 59 16.63 13.33 -2.50
CA ASN A 59 17.95 13.88 -2.81
C ASN A 59 17.89 15.42 -2.72
N SER A 60 18.50 15.99 -1.67
CA SER A 60 18.47 17.44 -1.42
C SER A 60 18.99 18.27 -2.61
N ILE A 61 20.07 17.83 -3.26
CA ILE A 61 20.68 18.54 -4.39
C ILE A 61 19.71 18.58 -5.59
N GLN A 62 19.06 17.45 -5.90
CA GLN A 62 18.09 17.41 -7.01
C GLN A 62 16.83 18.21 -6.69
N THR A 63 16.38 18.17 -5.43
CA THR A 63 15.21 18.93 -4.96
C THR A 63 15.47 20.44 -5.00
N GLU A 64 16.66 20.90 -4.60
CA GLU A 64 17.05 22.32 -4.71
C GLU A 64 17.07 22.79 -6.17
N GLN A 65 17.72 22.03 -7.05
CA GLN A 65 17.73 22.32 -8.49
C GLN A 65 16.34 22.33 -9.12
N LEU A 66 15.45 21.45 -8.67
CA LEU A 66 14.04 21.45 -9.08
C LEU A 66 13.37 22.75 -8.67
N ILE A 67 13.53 23.15 -7.39
CA ILE A 67 12.89 24.36 -6.83
C ILE A 67 13.35 25.60 -7.59
N GLU A 68 14.65 25.79 -7.79
CA GLU A 68 15.20 26.94 -8.50
C GLU A 68 14.69 27.00 -9.94
N LYS A 69 14.89 25.93 -10.72
CA LYS A 69 14.54 25.91 -12.14
C LYS A 69 13.04 26.02 -12.38
N SER A 70 12.22 25.43 -11.51
CA SER A 70 10.76 25.52 -11.66
C SER A 70 10.21 26.87 -11.20
N ALA A 71 10.81 27.51 -10.21
CA ALA A 71 10.47 28.88 -9.82
C ALA A 71 10.73 29.85 -10.97
N GLU A 72 11.91 29.77 -11.59
CA GLU A 72 12.25 30.55 -12.79
C GLU A 72 11.31 30.25 -13.96
N ALA A 73 11.09 28.95 -14.26
CA ALA A 73 10.27 28.58 -15.41
C ALA A 73 8.78 28.94 -15.25
N LEU A 74 8.26 29.06 -14.03
CA LEU A 74 6.85 29.33 -13.77
C LEU A 74 6.59 30.77 -13.31
N ASP A 75 7.63 31.61 -13.25
CA ASP A 75 7.58 32.97 -12.69
C ASP A 75 6.99 33.00 -11.27
N MET A 76 7.40 32.03 -10.43
CA MET A 76 6.95 31.88 -9.04
C MET A 76 8.10 32.08 -8.06
N SER A 77 7.78 32.34 -6.78
CA SER A 77 8.83 32.46 -5.77
C SER A 77 9.38 31.08 -5.37
N THR A 78 10.68 30.99 -5.13
CA THR A 78 11.34 29.77 -4.65
C THR A 78 10.77 29.29 -3.32
N ALA A 79 10.35 30.20 -2.44
CA ALA A 79 9.73 29.87 -1.16
C ALA A 79 8.37 29.18 -1.31
N GLU A 80 7.54 29.62 -2.27
CA GLU A 80 6.25 28.97 -2.58
C GLU A 80 6.47 27.56 -3.14
N ILE A 81 7.36 27.41 -4.12
CA ILE A 81 7.69 26.11 -4.70
C ILE A 81 8.28 25.18 -3.63
N SER A 82 9.22 25.66 -2.81
CA SER A 82 9.84 24.87 -1.74
C SER A 82 8.81 24.35 -0.73
N THR A 83 7.90 25.22 -0.29
CA THR A 83 6.81 24.84 0.61
C THR A 83 5.90 23.81 -0.02
N ALA A 84 5.55 23.98 -1.30
CA ALA A 84 4.71 23.03 -2.02
C ALA A 84 5.39 21.67 -2.23
N ILE A 85 6.67 21.64 -2.57
CA ILE A 85 7.44 20.41 -2.71
C ILE A 85 7.58 19.67 -1.37
N SER A 86 7.83 20.38 -0.27
CA SER A 86 7.87 19.77 1.07
C SER A 86 6.54 19.12 1.43
N ARG A 87 5.41 19.81 1.23
CA ARG A 87 4.06 19.28 1.48
C ARG A 87 3.71 18.12 0.54
N LEU A 88 4.10 18.21 -0.73
CA LEU A 88 3.93 17.13 -1.70
C LEU A 88 4.67 15.87 -1.23
N THR A 89 5.92 16.01 -0.79
CA THR A 89 6.71 14.88 -0.28
C THR A 89 6.00 14.19 0.88
N THR A 90 5.52 14.94 1.88
CA THR A 90 4.74 14.38 3.00
C THR A 90 3.47 13.68 2.50
N GLY A 91 2.73 14.29 1.57
CA GLY A 91 1.52 13.66 1.02
C GLY A 91 1.81 12.35 0.26
N LEU A 92 2.96 12.25 -0.42
CA LEU A 92 3.39 11.03 -1.10
C LEU A 92 3.85 9.95 -0.11
N GLU A 93 4.45 10.34 1.01
CA GLU A 93 4.81 9.44 2.11
C GLU A 93 3.57 8.82 2.77
N ASP A 94 2.58 9.66 3.09
CA ASP A 94 1.30 9.23 3.63
C ASP A 94 0.59 8.28 2.66
N TYR A 95 0.52 8.65 1.38
CA TYR A 95 -0.03 7.81 0.32
C TYR A 95 0.68 6.45 0.23
N ARG A 96 2.02 6.44 0.35
CA ARG A 96 2.82 5.20 0.39
C ARG A 96 2.44 4.33 1.58
N ALA A 97 2.34 4.91 2.77
CA ALA A 97 1.98 4.20 3.99
C ALA A 97 0.57 3.59 3.88
N GLU A 98 -0.41 4.37 3.44
CA GLU A 98 -1.79 3.91 3.24
C GLU A 98 -1.87 2.74 2.25
N ARG A 99 -1.17 2.85 1.11
CA ARG A 99 -1.15 1.78 0.10
C ARG A 99 -0.45 0.52 0.60
N LEU A 100 0.63 0.67 1.37
CA LEU A 100 1.34 -0.47 1.94
C LEU A 100 0.49 -1.20 2.98
N GLU A 101 -0.25 -0.47 3.83
CA GLU A 101 -1.21 -1.05 4.77
C GLU A 101 -2.35 -1.77 4.04
N ALA A 102 -2.90 -1.16 2.98
CA ALA A 102 -3.96 -1.77 2.17
C ALA A 102 -3.51 -3.05 1.44
N MET A 103 -2.22 -3.18 1.15
CA MET A 103 -1.61 -4.36 0.53
C MET A 103 -1.31 -5.49 1.53
N LYS A 104 -1.34 -5.22 2.85
CA LYS A 104 -1.17 -6.29 3.83
C LYS A 104 -2.31 -7.30 3.66
N PRO A 105 -2.00 -8.61 3.56
CA PRO A 105 -3.05 -9.61 3.48
C PRO A 105 -3.94 -9.45 4.70
N LYS A 106 -5.25 -9.22 4.47
CA LYS A 106 -6.24 -9.26 5.56
C LYS A 106 -5.99 -10.56 6.30
N GLN A 107 -5.66 -10.48 7.58
CA GLN A 107 -5.47 -11.68 8.39
C GLN A 107 -6.68 -12.56 8.13
N PRO A 108 -6.50 -13.84 7.75
CA PRO A 108 -7.64 -14.73 7.57
C PRO A 108 -8.43 -14.65 8.86
N GLU A 109 -9.68 -14.20 8.77
CA GLU A 109 -10.57 -14.15 9.92
C GLU A 109 -10.48 -15.54 10.55
N LYS A 110 -10.03 -15.60 11.82
CA LYS A 110 -10.02 -16.86 12.55
C LYS A 110 -11.44 -17.36 12.48
N ARG A 111 -11.69 -18.41 11.69
CA ARG A 111 -13.00 -19.06 11.64
C ARG A 111 -13.35 -19.46 13.06
N THR A 112 -14.26 -18.71 13.67
CA THR A 112 -14.79 -19.03 14.98
C THR A 112 -15.95 -19.98 14.75
N LEU A 113 -15.96 -21.09 15.47
CA LEU A 113 -17.12 -21.98 15.46
C LEU A 113 -18.32 -21.19 15.99
N THR A 114 -19.42 -21.21 15.25
CA THR A 114 -20.72 -20.77 15.78
C THR A 114 -21.09 -21.60 17.00
N GLU A 115 -22.01 -21.13 17.84
CA GLU A 115 -22.46 -21.90 19.02
C GLU A 115 -23.00 -23.29 18.65
N ALA A 116 -23.69 -23.38 17.50
CA ALA A 116 -24.22 -24.65 16.98
C ALA A 116 -23.08 -25.60 16.59
N GLU A 117 -22.08 -25.14 15.86
CA GLU A 117 -20.91 -25.93 15.47
C GLU A 117 -20.08 -26.35 16.69
N ARG A 118 -19.92 -25.45 17.66
CA ARG A 118 -19.21 -25.74 18.92
C ARG A 118 -19.95 -26.82 19.71
N LYS A 119 -21.28 -26.76 19.78
CA LYS A 119 -22.10 -27.77 20.45
C LYS A 119 -22.01 -29.12 19.74
N ALA A 120 -22.09 -29.14 18.41
CA ALA A 120 -21.92 -30.35 17.62
C ALA A 120 -20.53 -30.98 17.82
N ALA A 121 -19.47 -30.17 17.80
CA ALA A 121 -18.09 -30.61 18.05
C ALA A 121 -17.93 -31.19 19.46
N LEU A 122 -18.52 -30.55 20.49
CA LEU A 122 -18.48 -31.05 21.87
C LEU A 122 -19.25 -32.36 22.03
N THR A 123 -20.42 -32.50 21.40
CA THR A 123 -21.19 -33.75 21.41
C THR A 123 -20.42 -34.88 20.72
N TYR A 124 -19.78 -34.58 19.59
CA TYR A 124 -18.93 -35.52 18.88
C TYR A 124 -17.73 -35.96 19.74
N LEU A 125 -17.08 -35.01 20.42
CA LEU A 125 -15.93 -35.28 21.30
C LEU A 125 -16.29 -36.16 22.51
N LYS A 126 -17.50 -36.00 23.05
CA LYS A 126 -17.96 -36.73 24.25
C LYS A 126 -18.57 -38.10 23.96
N SER A 127 -18.82 -38.44 22.71
CA SER A 127 -19.48 -39.70 22.37
C SER A 127 -18.49 -40.88 22.44
N PRO A 128 -18.97 -42.11 22.68
CA PRO A 128 -18.13 -43.31 22.76
C PRO A 128 -17.32 -43.56 21.48
N ASP A 129 -16.26 -44.36 21.58
CA ASP A 129 -15.47 -44.80 20.43
C ASP A 129 -14.91 -43.67 19.56
N LEU A 130 -14.58 -42.54 20.19
CA LEU A 130 -14.08 -41.33 19.53
C LEU A 130 -12.91 -41.62 18.58
N LEU A 131 -11.95 -42.46 19.01
CA LEU A 131 -10.78 -42.82 18.21
C LEU A 131 -11.16 -43.59 16.95
N VAL A 132 -12.12 -44.52 17.05
CA VAL A 132 -12.59 -45.32 15.91
C VAL A 132 -13.30 -44.44 14.90
N ARG A 133 -14.22 -43.58 15.36
CA ARG A 133 -14.96 -42.66 14.50
C ARG A 133 -14.05 -41.64 13.84
N THR A 134 -13.06 -41.12 14.57
CA THR A 134 -12.05 -40.20 14.01
C THR A 134 -11.23 -40.88 12.91
N LYS A 135 -10.79 -42.14 13.12
CA LYS A 135 -10.11 -42.92 12.07
C LYS A 135 -10.98 -43.11 10.83
N GLN A 136 -12.28 -43.41 11.01
CA GLN A 136 -13.22 -43.55 9.90
C GLN A 136 -13.41 -42.25 9.13
N HIS A 137 -13.55 -41.12 9.81
CA HIS A 137 -13.68 -39.81 9.16
C HIS A 137 -12.40 -39.38 8.44
N ILE A 138 -11.22 -39.68 9.00
CA ILE A 138 -9.94 -39.47 8.32
C ILE A 138 -9.89 -40.30 7.03
N ALA A 139 -10.23 -41.60 7.09
CA ALA A 139 -10.27 -42.47 5.91
C ALA A 139 -11.29 -41.97 4.85
N ALA A 140 -12.47 -41.53 5.28
CA ALA A 140 -13.51 -41.00 4.40
C ALA A 140 -13.11 -39.67 3.73
N SER A 141 -12.21 -38.90 4.35
CA SER A 141 -11.68 -37.65 3.78
C SER A 141 -10.60 -37.87 2.71
N GLY A 142 -10.23 -39.12 2.44
CA GLY A 142 -9.19 -39.47 1.45
C GLY A 142 -7.75 -39.32 1.99
N ILE A 143 -7.59 -39.05 3.28
CA ILE A 143 -6.28 -38.98 3.95
C ILE A 143 -5.88 -40.38 4.41
N ILE A 144 -4.87 -40.97 3.78
CA ILE A 144 -4.25 -42.22 4.23
C ILE A 144 -3.24 -41.87 5.32
N ALA A 145 -3.56 -42.18 6.58
CA ALA A 145 -2.59 -42.10 7.66
C ALA A 145 -1.61 -43.27 7.53
N GLY A 146 -0.39 -42.99 7.05
CA GLY A 146 0.71 -43.95 7.11
C GLY A 146 1.21 -44.10 8.55
N TYR A 147 0.62 -45.01 9.31
CA TYR A 147 1.17 -45.48 10.58
C TYR A 147 1.68 -46.91 10.40
N SER A 148 2.96 -47.04 10.09
CA SER A 148 3.74 -48.25 10.31
C SER A 148 4.19 -48.26 11.77
N GLY A 149 3.45 -48.99 12.60
CA GLY A 149 3.80 -49.26 13.98
C GLY A 149 3.38 -50.67 14.30
N GLU A 150 4.26 -51.62 14.00
CA GLU A 150 4.30 -52.91 14.69
C GLU A 150 4.41 -52.63 16.19
N VAL A 151 3.51 -53.24 16.97
CA VAL A 151 3.83 -53.65 18.33
C VAL A 151 3.29 -55.06 18.49
N ASP A 152 4.24 -55.98 18.36
CA ASP A 152 4.36 -57.34 18.88
C ASP A 152 3.19 -57.96 19.67
N GLN A 153 2.88 -59.20 19.27
CA GLN A 153 2.53 -60.28 20.20
C GLN A 153 3.81 -60.87 20.79
#